data_AF-A0A1Q6KD37-F1
#
_entry.id   AF-A0A1Q6KD37-F1
#
_cell.length_a   1.000
_cell.length_b   1.000
_cell.length_c   1.000
_cell.angle_alpha   90.00
_cell.angle_beta   90.00
_cell.angle_gamma   90.00
#
_symmetry.space_group_name_H-M   'P 1'
#
loop_
_entity.id
_entity.type
_entity.pdbx_description
1 polymer ?
#
loop_
_entity_poly.entity_id
_entity_poly.type
_entity_poly.pdbx_seq_one_letter_code
_entity_poly.pdbx_strand_id
1 'polypeptide(L)'
;MMNIFDRPCYHIKQVKKVRIPKGKRKKFNSKSMLCAWVTKLCPARCESCFFKSNMYHDGTPDEKYQFSEYGVDRLIQFINDSNNSYLMLSGGGEPMVRKDIVNRIGREVKSDRIVIVTSAIWAKTYESAKRTIDELYDSWKSRNDDLVLVLRLSVDSFHYKPLGFDVIDNVIRVFRESYSDGKNFQLRIHTMQNDPTLEIVAKKIGNCEVIYSDIESVSDNKEIIKILPKQATLKFDEGYEIKVGLSKLFFSNLKIDLNSLTEDIQKSLDVFEEDMSASEYGNPSILTNCDGSLGLDFWIDYNGNVTTWGNQQWDSLYNVYVDSYQDLVDGTFNNIISYSFLDKGYYYRERIIKTVNPHAVLRSKAMNLRDYAGAFLMEEEKTKLYYAVRAIKDYLEDGVLSEDDISFLPGNLLSVIHSSVDEITALYKASDFDIISQYFDKKSELNKTDWEILFNLIRLGHYDVSEKHIQQAIAYYNETYYCNITSVNDIPDSDDPILYGKYHNRISFMKKEAENFCLKMKL
;
A
#
# COMPACT_ATOMS: atom_id res chain seq x y z
N MET A 1 18.93 -24.96 26.44
CA MET A 1 19.07 -24.34 25.10
C MET A 1 18.42 -22.96 25.19
N MET A 2 19.07 -21.89 24.74
CA MET A 2 18.48 -20.54 24.78
C MET A 2 17.31 -20.47 23.80
N ASN A 3 16.15 -19.98 24.24
CA ASN A 3 14.96 -19.86 23.41
C ASN A 3 15.22 -18.85 22.28
N ILE A 4 14.99 -19.26 21.02
CA ILE A 4 15.26 -18.41 19.85
C ILE A 4 14.41 -17.13 19.85
N PHE A 5 13.25 -17.18 20.51
CA PHE A 5 12.31 -16.05 20.59
C PHE A 5 12.71 -15.02 21.63
N ASP A 6 13.74 -15.25 22.45
CA ASP A 6 14.27 -14.24 23.38
C ASP A 6 15.19 -13.24 22.64
N ARG A 7 15.67 -13.60 21.45
CA ARG A 7 16.55 -12.75 20.62
C ARG A 7 16.15 -12.79 19.13
N PRO A 8 14.90 -12.42 18.79
CA PRO A 8 14.36 -12.68 17.47
C PRO A 8 15.15 -11.96 16.36
N CYS A 9 15.58 -10.72 16.60
CA CYS A 9 16.37 -9.91 15.66
C CYS A 9 17.65 -10.63 15.17
N TYR A 10 18.32 -11.39 16.04
CA TYR A 10 19.52 -12.13 15.68
C TYR A 10 19.21 -13.29 14.72
N HIS A 11 18.15 -14.04 15.01
CA HIS A 11 17.76 -15.21 14.22
C HIS A 11 17.08 -14.83 12.91
N ILE A 12 16.35 -13.70 12.86
CA ILE A 12 15.74 -13.17 11.63
C ILE A 12 16.79 -12.89 10.55
N LYS A 13 17.94 -12.34 10.95
CA LYS A 13 19.08 -12.13 10.04
C LYS A 13 19.62 -13.44 9.43
N GLN A 14 19.43 -14.58 10.09
CA GLN A 14 19.87 -15.88 9.58
C GLN A 14 18.80 -16.53 8.68
N VAL A 15 17.54 -16.56 9.11
CA VAL A 15 16.44 -17.14 8.30
C VAL A 15 16.24 -16.41 6.97
N LYS A 16 16.49 -15.09 6.91
CA LYS A 16 16.45 -14.32 5.65
C LYS A 16 17.49 -14.75 4.62
N LYS A 17 18.50 -15.53 5.02
CA LYS A 17 19.49 -16.09 4.10
C LYS A 17 19.03 -17.42 3.49
N VAL A 18 17.98 -18.04 4.01
CA VAL A 18 17.38 -19.25 3.45
C VAL A 18 16.70 -18.87 2.14
N ARG A 19 17.01 -19.61 1.07
CA ARG A 19 16.55 -19.32 -0.28
C ARG A 19 15.90 -20.56 -0.86
N ILE A 20 14.71 -20.40 -1.44
CA ILE A 20 14.15 -21.46 -2.28
C ILE A 20 15.07 -21.64 -3.51
N PRO A 21 15.48 -22.87 -3.87
CA PRO A 21 16.27 -23.12 -5.08
C PRO A 21 15.57 -22.59 -6.32
N LYS A 22 16.29 -21.90 -7.23
CA LYS A 22 15.69 -21.23 -8.41
C LYS A 22 14.79 -22.14 -9.25
N GLY A 23 15.19 -23.40 -9.44
CA GLY A 23 14.43 -24.39 -10.22
C GLY A 23 13.13 -24.86 -9.55
N LYS A 24 12.95 -24.59 -8.25
CA LYS A 24 11.74 -24.92 -7.48
C LYS A 24 10.84 -23.70 -7.23
N ARG A 25 11.24 -22.50 -7.67
CA ARG A 25 10.43 -21.29 -7.52
C ARG A 25 9.30 -21.26 -8.56
N LYS A 26 8.15 -20.71 -8.18
CA LYS A 26 7.13 -20.31 -9.16
C LYS A 26 7.68 -19.21 -10.08
N LYS A 27 7.17 -19.16 -11.31
CA LYS A 27 7.53 -18.15 -12.30
C LYS A 27 6.53 -16.99 -12.27
N PHE A 28 7.04 -15.78 -12.12
CA PHE A 28 6.27 -14.52 -12.11
C PHE A 28 6.84 -13.54 -13.13
N ASN A 29 7.02 -14.00 -14.37
CA ASN A 29 7.74 -13.28 -15.43
C ASN A 29 6.81 -12.77 -16.56
N SER A 30 5.50 -12.80 -16.34
CA SER A 30 4.49 -12.34 -17.28
C SER A 30 4.26 -10.83 -17.11
N LYS A 31 3.21 -10.25 -17.70
CA LYS A 31 2.95 -8.82 -17.54
C LYS A 31 2.72 -8.47 -16.07
N SER A 32 3.22 -7.32 -15.65
CA SER A 32 3.02 -6.77 -14.31
C SER A 32 1.91 -5.70 -14.29
N MET A 33 1.45 -5.37 -13.08
CA MET A 33 0.66 -4.18 -12.80
C MET A 33 1.41 -3.33 -11.79
N LEU A 34 1.23 -2.02 -11.86
CA LEU A 34 1.87 -1.08 -10.96
C LEU A 34 0.92 0.05 -10.56
N CYS A 35 0.83 0.32 -9.26
CA CYS A 35 0.24 1.53 -8.70
C CYS A 35 1.36 2.45 -8.17
N ALA A 36 1.47 3.67 -8.70
CA ALA A 36 2.46 4.64 -8.24
C ALA A 36 1.78 5.90 -7.71
N TRP A 37 2.25 6.38 -6.55
CA TRP A 37 1.81 7.65 -5.97
C TRP A 37 2.87 8.70 -6.26
N VAL A 38 2.62 9.61 -7.20
CA VAL A 38 3.65 10.60 -7.58
C VAL A 38 3.81 11.74 -6.56
N THR A 39 2.82 11.90 -5.68
CA THR A 39 2.78 12.90 -4.60
C THR A 39 1.79 12.47 -3.51
N LYS A 40 2.04 12.86 -2.26
CA LYS A 40 1.02 12.81 -1.19
C LYS A 40 0.29 14.12 -0.95
N LEU A 41 0.49 15.13 -1.79
CA LEU A 41 -0.15 16.43 -1.65
C LEU A 41 -1.50 16.42 -2.37
N CYS A 42 -2.57 16.83 -1.69
CA CYS A 42 -3.88 16.99 -2.30
C CYS A 42 -4.59 18.24 -1.75
N PRO A 43 -5.03 19.17 -2.61
CA PRO A 43 -5.74 20.36 -2.17
C PRO A 43 -7.25 20.14 -1.96
N ALA A 44 -7.79 18.94 -2.25
CA ALA A 44 -9.24 18.67 -2.16
C ALA A 44 -9.77 18.59 -0.71
N ARG A 45 -8.90 18.26 0.27
CA ARG A 45 -9.22 18.23 1.71
C ARG A 45 -10.46 17.39 2.07
N CYS A 46 -10.62 16.23 1.41
CA CYS A 46 -11.73 15.31 1.69
C CYS A 46 -11.67 14.81 3.14
N GLU A 47 -12.79 14.90 3.86
CA GLU A 47 -12.89 14.56 5.30
C GLU A 47 -12.53 13.09 5.58
N SER A 48 -12.82 12.18 4.64
CA SER A 48 -12.61 10.74 4.79
C SER A 48 -11.30 10.24 4.19
N CYS A 49 -10.43 11.13 3.70
CA CYS A 49 -9.12 10.74 3.18
C CYS A 49 -8.17 10.38 4.33
N PHE A 50 -7.76 9.11 4.41
CA PHE A 50 -6.86 8.63 5.46
C PHE A 50 -5.52 9.37 5.50
N PHE A 51 -5.01 9.77 4.34
CA PHE A 51 -3.74 10.50 4.26
C PHE A 51 -3.81 11.85 4.96
N LYS A 52 -5.02 12.40 5.18
CA LYS A 52 -5.28 13.76 5.66
C LYS A 52 -4.32 14.74 4.96
N SER A 53 -4.12 14.53 3.67
CA SER A 53 -3.04 15.12 2.87
C SER A 53 -3.04 16.62 3.05
N ASN A 54 -2.02 17.12 3.72
CA ASN A 54 -1.94 18.53 4.02
C ASN A 54 -1.05 19.23 3.00
N MET A 55 -1.55 20.33 2.45
CA MET A 55 -0.73 21.25 1.65
C MET A 55 0.21 22.09 2.54
N TYR A 56 0.00 22.14 3.86
CA TYR A 56 0.90 22.80 4.80
C TYR A 56 2.07 21.88 5.17
N HIS A 57 3.29 22.31 4.86
CA HIS A 57 4.54 21.69 5.25
C HIS A 57 5.50 22.74 5.85
N ASP A 58 6.35 22.30 6.77
CA ASP A 58 7.22 23.11 7.63
C ASP A 58 8.52 23.60 6.96
N GLY A 59 8.52 23.77 5.63
CA GLY A 59 9.57 24.55 4.94
C GLY A 59 10.91 23.86 4.64
N THR A 60 10.96 22.52 4.52
CA THR A 60 12.12 21.77 3.98
C THR A 60 11.64 20.90 2.79
N PRO A 61 12.44 20.70 1.72
CA PRO A 61 11.98 20.80 0.33
C PRO A 61 10.93 19.77 -0.07
N ASP A 62 10.14 20.14 -1.08
CA ASP A 62 8.98 19.42 -1.65
C ASP A 62 9.21 17.91 -1.85
N GLU A 63 10.46 17.46 -2.01
CA GLU A 63 10.87 16.10 -2.37
C GLU A 63 10.55 15.00 -1.34
N LYS A 64 10.25 15.32 -0.06
CA LYS A 64 9.74 14.29 0.89
C LYS A 64 8.30 13.88 0.64
N TYR A 65 7.56 14.70 -0.11
CA TYR A 65 6.12 14.58 -0.30
C TYR A 65 5.76 14.22 -1.74
N GLN A 66 6.75 14.17 -2.64
CA GLN A 66 6.61 13.93 -4.08
C GLN A 66 7.96 13.58 -4.68
N PHE A 67 7.98 12.97 -5.87
CA PHE A 67 9.23 12.67 -6.55
C PHE A 67 10.01 13.92 -7.00
N SER A 68 11.32 13.91 -6.81
CA SER A 68 12.30 14.79 -7.47
C SER A 68 12.48 14.39 -8.94
N GLU A 69 13.13 15.21 -9.76
CA GLU A 69 13.43 14.86 -11.17
C GLU A 69 14.23 13.56 -11.30
N TYR A 70 15.28 13.40 -10.49
CA TYR A 70 16.03 12.14 -10.43
C TYR A 70 15.12 10.97 -10.03
N GLY A 71 14.25 11.18 -9.03
CA GLY A 71 13.27 10.19 -8.64
C GLY A 71 12.32 9.79 -9.77
N VAL A 72 11.92 10.74 -10.62
CA VAL A 72 11.07 10.49 -11.81
C VAL A 72 11.82 9.66 -12.86
N ASP A 73 13.09 9.97 -13.13
CA ASP A 73 13.92 9.17 -14.04
C ASP A 73 13.98 7.71 -13.59
N ARG A 74 14.22 7.52 -12.28
CA ARG A 74 14.28 6.21 -11.64
C ARG A 74 12.94 5.49 -11.67
N LEU A 75 11.84 6.18 -11.42
CA LEU A 75 10.49 5.65 -11.48
C LEU A 75 10.15 5.15 -12.90
N ILE A 76 10.40 5.98 -13.93
CA ILE A 76 10.16 5.61 -15.33
C ILE A 76 10.99 4.39 -15.72
N GLN A 77 12.27 4.36 -15.34
CA GLN A 77 13.15 3.21 -15.58
C GLN A 77 12.58 1.94 -14.92
N PHE A 78 12.20 2.01 -13.64
CA PHE A 78 11.62 0.88 -12.92
C PHE A 78 10.37 0.35 -13.61
N ILE A 79 9.44 1.21 -13.99
CA ILE A 79 8.19 0.80 -14.66
C ILE A 79 8.51 0.11 -16.00
N ASN A 80 9.43 0.67 -16.79
CA ASN A 80 9.83 0.11 -18.07
C ASN A 80 10.51 -1.27 -17.94
N ASP A 81 11.30 -1.48 -16.90
CA ASP A 81 11.98 -2.75 -16.62
C ASP A 81 11.02 -3.82 -16.07
N SER A 82 9.88 -3.41 -15.54
CA SER A 82 8.94 -4.30 -14.85
C SER A 82 8.00 -5.09 -15.77
N ASN A 83 8.11 -4.95 -17.10
CA ASN A 83 7.18 -5.54 -18.07
C ASN A 83 5.70 -5.20 -17.80
N ASN A 84 5.43 -3.92 -17.57
CA ASN A 84 4.11 -3.44 -17.12
C ASN A 84 3.04 -3.48 -18.21
N SER A 85 1.84 -3.93 -17.88
CA SER A 85 0.65 -3.82 -18.73
C SER A 85 -0.33 -2.76 -18.22
N TYR A 86 -0.31 -2.48 -16.92
CA TYR A 86 -1.26 -1.55 -16.29
C TYR A 86 -0.55 -0.67 -15.29
N LEU A 87 -0.38 0.60 -15.63
CA LEU A 87 0.10 1.63 -14.69
C LEU A 87 -1.09 2.43 -14.17
N MET A 88 -1.19 2.55 -12.86
CA MET A 88 -2.14 3.43 -12.18
C MET A 88 -1.38 4.54 -11.44
N LEU A 89 -1.63 5.79 -11.81
CA LEU A 89 -1.18 6.95 -11.04
C LEU A 89 -2.34 7.37 -10.12
N SER A 90 -2.18 7.19 -8.82
CA SER A 90 -3.25 7.38 -7.82
C SER A 90 -2.65 7.69 -6.43
N GLY A 91 -3.49 7.66 -5.40
CA GLY A 91 -3.16 7.50 -3.97
C GLY A 91 -2.31 8.60 -3.33
N GLY A 92 -2.36 8.69 -2.00
CA GLY A 92 -1.58 9.65 -1.19
C GLY A 92 -1.98 11.12 -1.33
N GLY A 93 -2.35 11.55 -2.53
CA GLY A 93 -2.48 12.92 -2.97
C GLY A 93 -3.30 13.06 -4.26
N GLU A 94 -3.19 14.20 -4.93
CA GLU A 94 -3.76 14.46 -6.26
C GLU A 94 -2.62 14.42 -7.30
N PRO A 95 -2.51 13.36 -8.12
CA PRO A 95 -1.44 13.22 -9.11
C PRO A 95 -1.27 14.43 -10.02
N MET A 96 -2.39 15.10 -10.37
CA MET A 96 -2.37 16.26 -11.27
C MET A 96 -1.82 17.54 -10.62
N VAL A 97 -1.49 17.53 -9.31
CA VAL A 97 -0.63 18.56 -8.70
C VAL A 97 0.76 18.55 -9.34
N ARG A 98 1.26 17.36 -9.75
CA ARG A 98 2.51 17.17 -10.50
C ARG A 98 2.22 16.76 -11.95
N LYS A 99 1.44 17.60 -12.64
CA LYS A 99 1.09 17.39 -14.07
C LYS A 99 2.32 17.26 -14.97
N ASP A 100 3.44 17.89 -14.60
CA ASP A 100 4.74 17.77 -15.26
C ASP A 100 5.22 16.31 -15.26
N ILE A 101 5.19 15.64 -14.10
CA ILE A 101 5.52 14.21 -13.95
C ILE A 101 4.52 13.35 -14.70
N VAL A 102 3.22 13.60 -14.52
CA VAL A 102 2.15 12.81 -15.16
C VAL A 102 2.29 12.84 -16.69
N ASN A 103 2.51 14.02 -17.26
CA ASN A 103 2.71 14.20 -18.70
C ASN A 103 3.99 13.51 -19.17
N ARG A 104 5.06 13.55 -18.37
CA ARG A 104 6.32 12.87 -18.68
C ARG A 104 6.18 11.35 -18.69
N ILE A 105 5.54 10.79 -17.68
CA ILE A 105 5.15 9.36 -17.64
C ILE A 105 4.31 9.01 -18.86
N GLY A 106 3.33 9.86 -19.20
CA GLY A 106 2.49 9.73 -20.38
C GLY A 106 3.29 9.67 -21.69
N ARG A 107 4.48 10.25 -21.77
CA ARG A 107 5.37 10.19 -22.96
C ARG A 107 6.35 9.03 -22.96
N GLU A 108 6.89 8.67 -21.79
CA GLU A 108 8.12 7.87 -21.70
C GLU A 108 7.90 6.43 -21.22
N VAL A 109 6.82 6.15 -20.48
CA VAL A 109 6.59 4.80 -19.93
C VAL A 109 6.08 3.84 -21.00
N LYS A 110 6.57 2.60 -20.98
CA LYS A 110 6.12 1.45 -21.76
C LYS A 110 5.11 0.67 -20.95
N SER A 111 3.83 0.80 -21.31
CA SER A 111 2.71 0.10 -20.71
C SER A 111 1.60 -0.04 -21.73
N ASP A 112 0.78 -1.08 -21.63
CA ASP A 112 -0.38 -1.24 -22.52
C ASP A 112 -1.50 -0.26 -22.12
N ARG A 113 -1.56 0.08 -20.83
CA ARG A 113 -2.54 1.02 -20.25
C ARG A 113 -1.93 1.91 -19.18
N ILE A 114 -2.29 3.20 -19.18
CA ILE A 114 -2.03 4.15 -18.09
C ILE A 114 -3.37 4.72 -17.61
N VAL A 115 -3.60 4.70 -16.31
CA VAL A 115 -4.80 5.25 -15.66
C VAL A 115 -4.37 6.32 -14.67
N ILE A 116 -4.84 7.54 -14.87
CA ILE A 116 -4.60 8.68 -13.98
C ILE A 116 -5.86 8.93 -13.17
N VAL A 117 -5.81 8.70 -11.86
CA VAL A 117 -6.93 8.97 -10.94
C VAL A 117 -6.84 10.42 -10.48
N THR A 118 -7.94 11.16 -10.58
CA THR A 118 -7.98 12.61 -10.30
C THR A 118 -9.30 13.02 -9.65
N SER A 119 -9.23 13.93 -8.68
CA SER A 119 -10.37 14.68 -8.16
C SER A 119 -10.82 15.80 -9.11
N ALA A 120 -9.96 16.12 -10.08
CA ALA A 120 -10.11 17.20 -11.04
C ALA A 120 -10.20 18.60 -10.45
N ILE A 121 -9.69 18.83 -9.23
CA ILE A 121 -9.68 20.16 -8.60
C ILE A 121 -9.09 21.30 -9.46
N TRP A 122 -8.30 20.99 -10.48
CA TRP A 122 -7.78 21.93 -11.50
C TRP A 122 -8.82 22.38 -12.55
N ALA A 123 -9.96 21.70 -12.66
CA ALA A 123 -11.04 21.93 -13.63
C ALA A 123 -12.12 22.91 -13.12
N LYS A 124 -11.74 23.92 -12.34
CA LYS A 124 -12.67 24.92 -11.77
C LYS A 124 -13.44 25.72 -12.82
N THR A 125 -12.87 25.86 -14.01
CA THR A 125 -13.54 26.42 -15.19
C THR A 125 -13.33 25.48 -16.38
N TYR A 126 -14.20 25.59 -17.38
CA TYR A 126 -14.08 24.84 -18.62
C TYR A 126 -12.74 25.08 -19.32
N GLU A 127 -12.23 26.32 -19.35
CA GLU A 127 -10.95 26.66 -20.00
C GLU A 127 -9.76 26.01 -19.28
N SER A 128 -9.77 26.02 -17.94
CA SER A 128 -8.72 25.37 -17.15
C SER A 128 -8.77 23.85 -17.33
N ALA A 129 -9.98 23.29 -17.39
CA ALA A 129 -10.19 21.88 -17.66
C ALA A 129 -9.64 21.50 -19.03
N LYS A 130 -10.06 22.24 -20.07
CA LYS A 130 -9.66 22.03 -21.45
C LYS A 130 -8.15 22.11 -21.63
N ARG A 131 -7.52 23.18 -21.15
CA ARG A 131 -6.06 23.36 -21.24
C ARG A 131 -5.31 22.18 -20.62
N THR A 132 -5.72 21.72 -19.45
CA THR A 132 -5.04 20.63 -18.75
C THR A 132 -5.21 19.29 -19.48
N ILE A 133 -6.40 19.02 -20.02
CA ILE A 133 -6.69 17.81 -20.79
C ILE A 133 -5.96 17.84 -22.14
N ASP A 134 -5.91 19.00 -22.82
CA ASP A 134 -5.17 19.19 -24.06
C ASP A 134 -3.66 18.92 -23.85
N GLU A 135 -3.05 19.46 -22.78
CA GLU A 135 -1.64 19.20 -22.43
C GLU A 135 -1.34 17.70 -22.23
N LEU A 136 -2.26 16.98 -21.58
CA LEU A 136 -2.16 15.54 -21.36
C LEU A 136 -2.34 14.76 -22.67
N TYR A 137 -3.32 15.16 -23.48
CA TYR A 137 -3.58 14.58 -24.79
C TYR A 137 -2.38 14.76 -25.73
N ASP A 138 -1.77 15.95 -25.79
CA ASP A 138 -0.58 16.22 -26.60
C ASP A 138 0.60 15.35 -26.18
N SER A 139 0.77 15.15 -24.86
CA SER A 139 1.79 14.24 -24.32
C SER A 139 1.54 12.80 -24.78
N TRP A 140 0.32 12.30 -24.68
CA TRP A 140 -0.06 10.97 -25.16
C TRP A 140 0.06 10.81 -26.69
N LYS A 141 -0.37 11.81 -27.45
CA LYS A 141 -0.35 11.81 -28.92
C LYS A 141 1.06 11.90 -29.50
N SER A 142 2.02 12.42 -28.75
CA SER A 142 3.42 12.47 -29.17
C SER A 142 4.09 11.09 -29.27
N ARG A 143 3.40 10.03 -28.83
CA ARG A 143 3.88 8.64 -28.87
C ARG A 143 3.64 7.98 -30.22
N ASN A 144 4.36 6.88 -30.44
CA ASN A 144 4.27 6.03 -31.63
C ASN A 144 3.74 4.62 -31.32
N ASP A 145 3.04 4.42 -30.21
CA ASP A 145 2.48 3.13 -29.78
C ASP A 145 0.98 3.21 -29.47
N ASP A 146 0.35 2.03 -29.28
CA ASP A 146 -1.09 1.89 -29.07
C ASP A 146 -1.51 2.00 -27.60
N LEU A 147 -0.77 2.77 -26.79
CA LEU A 147 -1.07 2.97 -25.38
C LEU A 147 -2.51 3.46 -25.17
N VAL A 148 -3.27 2.82 -24.27
CA VAL A 148 -4.55 3.34 -23.78
C VAL A 148 -4.30 4.24 -22.57
N LEU A 149 -4.56 5.54 -22.72
CA LEU A 149 -4.53 6.50 -21.62
C LEU A 149 -5.94 6.80 -21.12
N VAL A 150 -6.14 6.70 -19.81
CA VAL A 150 -7.42 6.97 -19.16
C VAL A 150 -7.26 8.02 -18.09
N LEU A 151 -8.06 9.08 -18.19
CA LEU A 151 -8.33 9.97 -17.07
C LEU A 151 -9.53 9.40 -16.29
N ARG A 152 -9.32 9.04 -15.03
CA ARG A 152 -10.35 8.46 -14.15
C ARG A 152 -10.76 9.49 -13.10
N LEU A 153 -11.95 10.04 -13.26
CA LEU A 153 -12.52 11.08 -12.41
C LEU A 153 -13.19 10.48 -11.16
N SER A 154 -12.80 10.92 -9.98
CA SER A 154 -13.48 10.57 -8.72
C SER A 154 -14.78 11.36 -8.57
N VAL A 155 -15.92 10.66 -8.51
CA VAL A 155 -17.27 11.23 -8.38
C VAL A 155 -17.96 10.56 -7.19
N ASP A 156 -17.64 11.02 -6.00
CA ASP A 156 -18.24 10.56 -4.74
C ASP A 156 -18.53 11.76 -3.84
N SER A 157 -19.29 11.53 -2.78
CA SER A 157 -19.74 12.57 -1.85
C SER A 157 -18.59 13.29 -1.15
N PHE A 158 -17.47 12.59 -0.91
CA PHE A 158 -16.29 13.15 -0.25
C PHE A 158 -15.55 14.17 -1.11
N HIS A 159 -15.52 13.96 -2.42
CA HIS A 159 -14.95 14.92 -3.39
C HIS A 159 -15.98 15.98 -3.80
N TYR A 160 -17.24 15.59 -3.99
CA TYR A 160 -18.30 16.50 -4.44
C TYR A 160 -18.59 17.61 -3.42
N LYS A 161 -18.60 17.30 -2.12
CA LYS A 161 -18.87 18.28 -1.05
C LYS A 161 -17.90 19.49 -1.08
N PRO A 162 -16.56 19.31 -1.12
CA PRO A 162 -15.63 20.44 -1.19
C PRO A 162 -15.44 21.03 -2.60
N LEU A 163 -15.57 20.24 -3.67
CA LEU A 163 -15.23 20.68 -5.03
C LEU A 163 -16.41 21.22 -5.83
N GLY A 164 -17.62 20.73 -5.54
CA GLY A 164 -18.84 21.09 -6.24
C GLY A 164 -19.01 20.44 -7.62
N PHE A 165 -20.19 20.63 -8.19
CA PHE A 165 -20.61 20.06 -9.47
C PHE A 165 -19.77 20.55 -10.66
N ASP A 166 -19.46 21.85 -10.72
CA ASP A 166 -18.90 22.47 -11.92
C ASP A 166 -17.53 21.86 -12.27
N VAL A 167 -16.75 21.44 -11.28
CA VAL A 167 -15.47 20.75 -11.47
C VAL A 167 -15.64 19.44 -12.26
N ILE A 168 -16.66 18.66 -11.91
CA ILE A 168 -16.97 17.38 -12.56
C ILE A 168 -17.52 17.63 -13.97
N ASP A 169 -18.48 18.55 -14.09
CA ASP A 169 -19.13 18.86 -15.36
C ASP A 169 -18.14 19.41 -16.40
N ASN A 170 -17.22 20.29 -16.00
CA ASN A 170 -16.21 20.83 -16.91
C ASN A 170 -15.35 19.74 -17.55
N VAL A 171 -14.93 18.72 -16.78
CA VAL A 171 -14.16 17.58 -17.33
C VAL A 171 -15.00 16.75 -18.30
N ILE A 172 -16.23 16.40 -17.89
CA ILE A 172 -17.16 15.63 -18.72
C ILE A 172 -17.42 16.33 -20.05
N ARG A 173 -17.69 17.65 -20.00
CA ARG A 173 -17.95 18.47 -21.18
C ARG A 173 -16.75 18.52 -22.13
N VAL A 174 -15.53 18.72 -21.64
CA VAL A 174 -14.33 18.72 -22.49
C VAL A 174 -14.19 17.39 -23.23
N PHE A 175 -14.38 16.26 -22.55
CA PHE A 175 -14.29 14.95 -23.22
C PHE A 175 -15.41 14.74 -24.24
N ARG A 176 -16.65 15.11 -23.92
CA ARG A 176 -17.78 15.02 -24.85
C ARG A 176 -17.56 15.85 -26.11
N GLU A 177 -17.13 17.10 -25.93
CA GLU A 177 -17.02 18.09 -27.01
C GLU A 177 -15.75 17.90 -27.86
N SER A 178 -14.64 17.40 -27.28
CA SER A 178 -13.33 17.35 -27.97
C SER A 178 -12.73 15.95 -28.16
N TYR A 179 -13.17 14.94 -27.39
CA TYR A 179 -12.48 13.65 -27.30
C TYR A 179 -13.40 12.42 -27.34
N SER A 180 -14.68 12.60 -27.70
CA SER A 180 -15.68 11.52 -27.69
C SER A 180 -15.38 10.39 -28.68
N ASP A 181 -14.70 10.69 -29.78
CA ASP A 181 -14.25 9.70 -30.78
C ASP A 181 -12.94 8.99 -30.41
N GLY A 182 -12.30 9.40 -29.30
CA GLY A 182 -11.00 8.91 -28.86
C GLY A 182 -11.06 7.49 -28.30
N LYS A 183 -10.72 6.47 -29.10
CA LYS A 183 -10.71 5.07 -28.61
C LYS A 183 -9.67 4.80 -27.53
N ASN A 184 -8.48 5.40 -27.62
CA ASN A 184 -7.35 5.14 -26.73
C ASN A 184 -7.06 6.29 -25.76
N PHE A 185 -7.82 7.38 -25.81
CA PHE A 185 -7.77 8.49 -24.86
C PHE A 185 -9.15 8.65 -24.22
N GLN A 186 -9.34 8.07 -23.04
CA GLN A 186 -10.68 7.83 -22.47
C GLN A 186 -10.90 8.62 -21.18
N LEU A 187 -12.14 9.08 -20.98
CA LEU A 187 -12.64 9.43 -19.66
C LEU A 187 -13.31 8.21 -19.03
N ARG A 188 -13.05 7.99 -17.75
CA ARG A 188 -13.79 7.05 -16.90
C ARG A 188 -14.18 7.73 -15.60
N ILE A 189 -15.19 7.19 -14.94
CA ILE A 189 -15.58 7.63 -13.60
C ILE A 189 -15.29 6.52 -12.60
N HIS A 190 -14.92 6.93 -11.40
CA HIS A 190 -14.84 6.08 -10.24
C HIS A 190 -15.72 6.68 -9.13
N THR A 191 -16.55 5.84 -8.51
CA THR A 191 -17.38 6.22 -7.36
C THR A 191 -17.42 5.09 -6.33
N MET A 192 -18.01 5.36 -5.18
CA MET A 192 -18.16 4.41 -4.07
C MET A 192 -19.48 3.66 -4.19
N GLN A 193 -19.48 2.38 -3.81
CA GLN A 193 -20.72 1.62 -3.71
C GLN A 193 -21.69 2.29 -2.74
N ASN A 194 -22.96 2.41 -3.13
CA ASN A 194 -24.03 3.06 -2.37
C ASN A 194 -23.87 4.59 -2.18
N ASP A 195 -23.00 5.26 -2.94
CA ASP A 195 -22.90 6.72 -2.94
C ASP A 195 -23.82 7.32 -4.03
N PRO A 196 -24.79 8.20 -3.69
CA PRO A 196 -25.77 8.73 -4.64
C PRO A 196 -25.24 9.88 -5.51
N THR A 197 -23.96 10.26 -5.36
CA THR A 197 -23.39 11.45 -5.99
C THR A 197 -23.43 11.36 -7.51
N LEU A 198 -23.22 10.17 -8.08
CA LEU A 198 -23.23 9.99 -9.52
C LEU A 198 -24.62 10.28 -10.13
N GLU A 199 -25.69 9.84 -9.49
CA GLU A 199 -27.07 10.13 -9.89
C GLU A 199 -27.40 11.61 -9.74
N ILE A 200 -26.93 12.25 -8.67
CA ILE A 200 -27.10 13.69 -8.45
C ILE A 200 -26.43 14.48 -9.58
N VAL A 201 -25.20 14.11 -9.95
CA VAL A 201 -24.45 14.71 -11.06
C VAL A 201 -25.20 14.47 -12.37
N ALA A 202 -25.61 13.24 -12.67
CA ALA A 202 -26.32 12.90 -13.91
C ALA A 202 -27.63 13.70 -14.06
N LYS A 203 -28.41 13.79 -12.97
CA LYS A 203 -29.65 14.58 -12.94
C LYS A 203 -29.40 16.06 -13.19
N LYS A 204 -28.31 16.61 -12.67
CA LYS A 204 -27.97 18.03 -12.83
C LYS A 204 -27.43 18.34 -14.23
N ILE A 205 -26.73 17.40 -14.87
CA ILE A 205 -26.37 17.50 -16.29
C ILE A 205 -27.62 17.47 -17.17
N GLY A 206 -28.58 16.60 -16.85
CA GLY A 206 -29.94 16.60 -17.41
C GLY A 206 -30.11 15.86 -18.74
N ASN A 207 -29.03 15.57 -19.48
CA ASN A 207 -29.07 14.80 -20.75
C ASN A 207 -28.24 13.50 -20.69
N CYS A 208 -28.27 12.85 -19.53
CA CYS A 208 -27.64 11.55 -19.31
C CYS A 208 -28.31 10.77 -18.17
N GLU A 209 -28.13 9.45 -18.20
CA GLU A 209 -28.61 8.52 -17.18
C GLU A 209 -27.51 7.55 -16.72
N VAL A 210 -27.64 7.06 -15.48
CA VAL A 210 -26.76 6.04 -14.92
C VAL A 210 -27.40 4.67 -15.15
N ILE A 211 -26.72 3.83 -15.90
CA ILE A 211 -27.13 2.46 -16.20
C ILE A 211 -26.25 1.51 -15.39
N TYR A 212 -26.85 0.88 -14.38
CA TYR A 212 -26.18 -0.14 -13.59
C TYR A 212 -26.08 -1.45 -14.36
N SER A 213 -24.91 -2.08 -14.27
CA SER A 213 -24.71 -3.41 -14.83
C SER A 213 -24.91 -4.47 -13.76
N ASP A 214 -25.62 -5.54 -14.10
CA ASP A 214 -25.68 -6.76 -13.27
C ASP A 214 -24.38 -7.58 -13.35
N ILE A 215 -23.42 -7.16 -14.19
CA ILE A 215 -22.17 -7.88 -14.36
C ILE A 215 -21.23 -7.55 -13.21
N GLU A 216 -21.09 -8.51 -12.30
CA GLU A 216 -20.05 -8.52 -11.28
C GLU A 216 -18.73 -9.01 -11.90
N SER A 217 -17.63 -8.36 -11.51
CA SER A 217 -16.26 -8.86 -11.74
C SER A 217 -15.77 -9.00 -13.19
N VAL A 218 -15.66 -7.87 -13.92
CA VAL A 218 -15.03 -7.84 -15.27
C VAL A 218 -13.69 -7.11 -15.22
N SER A 219 -12.71 -7.63 -15.97
CA SER A 219 -11.45 -6.91 -16.16
C SER A 219 -11.54 -5.76 -17.14
N ASP A 220 -10.90 -4.63 -16.80
CA ASP A 220 -10.75 -3.48 -17.69
C ASP A 220 -9.47 -3.48 -18.55
N ASN A 221 -8.67 -4.56 -18.49
CA ASN A 221 -7.48 -4.76 -19.31
C ASN A 221 -7.64 -6.03 -20.17
N LYS A 222 -7.00 -6.05 -21.35
CA LYS A 222 -7.05 -7.17 -22.29
C LYS A 222 -6.05 -8.28 -21.95
N GLU A 223 -4.94 -7.92 -21.32
CA GLU A 223 -3.80 -8.82 -21.03
C GLU A 223 -3.85 -9.38 -19.61
N ILE A 224 -4.29 -8.56 -18.65
CA ILE A 224 -4.29 -8.90 -17.22
C ILE A 224 -5.69 -8.91 -16.62
N ILE A 225 -5.92 -9.78 -15.63
CA ILE A 225 -7.18 -9.86 -14.89
C ILE A 225 -7.12 -8.91 -13.69
N LYS A 226 -7.60 -7.68 -13.89
CA LYS A 226 -7.88 -6.71 -12.81
C LYS A 226 -9.37 -6.59 -12.57
N ILE A 227 -9.87 -7.08 -11.44
CA ILE A 227 -11.31 -7.16 -11.18
C ILE A 227 -11.84 -5.86 -10.59
N LEU A 228 -12.86 -5.31 -11.27
CA LEU A 228 -13.70 -4.27 -10.71
C LEU A 228 -14.96 -4.94 -10.14
N PRO A 229 -15.25 -4.84 -8.83
CA PRO A 229 -16.34 -5.58 -8.20
C PRO A 229 -17.69 -5.32 -8.86
N LYS A 230 -18.00 -4.04 -9.16
CA LYS A 230 -19.24 -3.63 -9.81
C LYS A 230 -18.99 -2.48 -10.79
N GLN A 231 -19.82 -2.41 -11.82
CA GLN A 231 -19.71 -1.42 -12.89
C GLN A 231 -21.06 -0.77 -13.21
N ALA A 232 -21.00 0.48 -13.67
CA ALA A 232 -22.12 1.18 -14.28
C ALA A 232 -21.64 1.91 -15.55
N THR A 233 -22.58 2.48 -16.30
CA THR A 233 -22.29 3.36 -17.43
C THR A 233 -23.09 4.65 -17.26
N LEU A 234 -22.43 5.81 -17.34
CA LEU A 234 -23.10 7.09 -17.53
C LEU A 234 -23.29 7.28 -19.04
N LYS A 235 -24.54 7.22 -19.49
CA LYS A 235 -24.91 7.26 -20.91
C LYS A 235 -25.57 8.59 -21.24
N PHE A 236 -25.08 9.26 -22.28
CA PHE A 236 -25.64 10.51 -22.78
C PHE A 236 -26.61 10.28 -23.94
N ASP A 237 -27.54 11.21 -24.13
CA ASP A 237 -28.57 11.14 -25.19
C ASP A 237 -27.96 11.07 -26.60
N GLU A 238 -26.84 11.76 -26.81
CA GLU A 238 -26.10 11.73 -28.09
C GLU A 238 -25.32 10.42 -28.33
N GLY A 239 -25.38 9.46 -27.40
CA GLY A 239 -24.75 8.14 -27.53
C GLY A 239 -23.33 8.03 -26.97
N TYR A 240 -22.76 9.11 -26.43
CA TYR A 240 -21.49 9.04 -25.70
C TYR A 240 -21.67 8.27 -24.38
N GLU A 241 -20.69 7.43 -24.03
CA GLU A 241 -20.74 6.61 -22.83
C GLU A 241 -19.46 6.77 -22.00
N ILE A 242 -19.62 6.95 -20.69
CA ILE A 242 -18.52 6.91 -19.73
C ILE A 242 -18.67 5.67 -18.85
N LYS A 243 -17.66 4.81 -18.84
CA LYS A 243 -17.62 3.63 -17.96
C LYS A 243 -17.32 4.06 -16.52
N VAL A 244 -18.08 3.48 -15.58
CA VAL A 244 -18.07 3.82 -14.15
C VAL A 244 -17.64 2.58 -13.36
N GLY A 245 -16.58 2.70 -12.56
CA GLY A 245 -16.17 1.67 -11.60
C GLY A 245 -16.68 1.98 -10.19
N LEU A 246 -17.38 1.03 -9.57
CA LEU A 246 -17.94 1.14 -8.21
C LEU A 246 -17.06 0.39 -7.22
N SER A 247 -16.27 1.11 -6.40
CA SER A 247 -15.37 0.47 -5.42
C SER A 247 -15.94 0.44 -4.00
N LYS A 248 -15.38 -0.48 -3.22
CA LYS A 248 -15.63 -0.62 -1.79
C LYS A 248 -14.97 0.56 -1.06
N LEU A 249 -15.61 1.04 0.00
CA LEU A 249 -15.05 2.08 0.85
C LEU A 249 -14.20 1.44 1.95
N PHE A 250 -12.92 1.76 1.97
CA PHE A 250 -12.01 1.37 3.05
C PHE A 250 -12.06 2.41 4.18
N PHE A 251 -12.17 1.95 5.42
CA PHE A 251 -12.28 2.76 6.64
C PHE A 251 -10.93 2.91 7.34
N SER A 252 -9.93 3.39 6.58
CA SER A 252 -8.55 3.40 7.05
C SER A 252 -8.32 4.30 8.27
N ASN A 253 -7.78 3.75 9.35
CA ASN A 253 -7.48 4.48 10.58
C ASN A 253 -6.24 3.91 11.29
N LEU A 254 -5.18 4.72 11.41
CA LEU A 254 -3.92 4.33 12.07
C LEU A 254 -4.02 4.25 13.60
N LYS A 255 -5.08 4.82 14.19
CA LYS A 255 -5.33 4.93 15.62
C LYS A 255 -6.64 4.24 16.03
N ILE A 256 -7.05 3.20 15.30
CA ILE A 256 -8.26 2.46 15.63
C ILE A 256 -8.12 1.80 17.01
N ASP A 257 -9.10 2.01 17.90
CA ASP A 257 -9.09 1.38 19.22
C ASP A 257 -9.44 -0.11 19.09
N LEU A 258 -8.49 -0.98 19.43
CA LEU A 258 -8.62 -2.44 19.32
C LEU A 258 -8.94 -3.12 20.66
N ASN A 259 -9.15 -2.35 21.74
CA ASN A 259 -9.48 -2.91 23.06
C ASN A 259 -10.85 -3.60 23.11
N SER A 260 -11.75 -3.29 22.17
CA SER A 260 -13.06 -3.92 22.07
C SER A 260 -13.48 -4.09 20.60
N LEU A 261 -14.11 -5.22 20.28
CA LEU A 261 -14.62 -5.48 18.92
C LEU A 261 -15.92 -4.70 18.68
N THR A 262 -15.80 -3.50 18.12
CA THR A 262 -16.93 -2.63 17.78
C THR A 262 -17.52 -2.95 16.41
N GLU A 263 -18.71 -2.41 16.10
CA GLU A 263 -19.31 -2.52 14.77
C GLU A 263 -18.43 -1.90 13.67
N ASP A 264 -17.69 -0.82 13.97
CA ASP A 264 -16.83 -0.16 13.00
C ASP A 264 -15.56 -0.98 12.69
N ILE A 265 -15.03 -1.69 13.69
CA ILE A 265 -13.99 -2.70 13.46
C ILE A 265 -14.55 -3.80 12.58
N GLN A 266 -15.74 -4.33 12.90
CA GLN A 266 -16.35 -5.41 12.11
C GLN A 266 -16.54 -4.99 10.64
N LYS A 267 -17.07 -3.79 10.37
CA LYS A 267 -17.16 -3.24 9.00
C LYS A 267 -15.82 -3.18 8.29
N SER A 268 -14.76 -2.75 9.00
CA SER A 268 -13.41 -2.69 8.45
C SER A 268 -12.87 -4.08 8.10
N LEU A 269 -13.15 -5.07 8.95
CA LEU A 269 -12.80 -6.47 8.69
C LEU A 269 -13.56 -7.03 7.50
N ASP A 270 -14.86 -6.78 7.41
CA ASP A 270 -15.72 -7.29 6.34
C ASP A 270 -15.26 -6.78 4.97
N VAL A 271 -14.99 -5.47 4.85
CA VAL A 271 -14.46 -4.87 3.61
C VAL A 271 -13.11 -5.48 3.24
N PHE A 272 -12.23 -5.69 4.22
CA PHE A 272 -10.90 -6.28 3.97
C PHE A 272 -11.02 -7.73 3.47
N GLU A 273 -11.85 -8.56 4.11
CA GLU A 273 -12.06 -9.95 3.70
C GLU A 273 -12.76 -10.07 2.34
N GLU A 274 -13.74 -9.21 2.08
CA GLU A 274 -14.39 -9.14 0.77
C GLU A 274 -13.39 -8.73 -0.32
N ASP A 275 -12.48 -7.80 -0.04
CA ASP A 275 -11.43 -7.42 -1.00
C ASP A 275 -10.43 -8.56 -1.24
N MET A 276 -9.91 -9.16 -0.18
CA MET A 276 -8.99 -10.28 -0.30
C MET A 276 -9.60 -11.46 -1.06
N SER A 277 -10.87 -11.78 -0.84
CA SER A 277 -11.54 -12.91 -1.50
C SER A 277 -11.99 -12.60 -2.93
N ALA A 278 -12.68 -11.47 -3.15
CA ALA A 278 -13.34 -11.18 -4.42
C ALA A 278 -12.48 -10.39 -5.41
N SER A 279 -11.59 -9.52 -4.91
CA SER A 279 -10.74 -8.68 -5.78
C SER A 279 -9.36 -9.30 -6.00
N GLU A 280 -8.76 -9.83 -4.92
CA GLU A 280 -7.34 -10.25 -4.88
C GLU A 280 -7.14 -11.77 -4.89
N TYR A 281 -8.24 -12.56 -4.87
CA TYR A 281 -8.22 -14.02 -4.85
C TYR A 281 -7.27 -14.65 -3.81
N GLY A 282 -7.15 -14.00 -2.66
CA GLY A 282 -6.30 -14.41 -1.55
C GLY A 282 -4.81 -14.15 -1.76
N ASN A 283 -4.38 -13.45 -2.82
CA ASN A 283 -2.97 -13.12 -3.03
C ASN A 283 -2.76 -11.76 -3.73
N PRO A 284 -2.71 -10.66 -2.97
CA PRO A 284 -2.57 -9.32 -3.54
C PRO A 284 -1.18 -9.06 -4.15
N SER A 285 -0.15 -9.85 -3.83
CA SER A 285 1.21 -9.60 -4.32
C SER A 285 1.44 -9.99 -5.79
N ILE A 286 0.47 -10.67 -6.40
CA ILE A 286 0.57 -11.22 -7.76
C ILE A 286 -0.66 -10.84 -8.55
N LEU A 287 -0.55 -10.89 -9.87
CA LEU A 287 -1.71 -10.87 -10.75
C LEU A 287 -1.75 -12.10 -11.66
N THR A 288 -2.95 -12.42 -12.12
CA THR A 288 -3.17 -13.47 -13.11
C THR A 288 -3.39 -12.82 -14.47
N ASN A 289 -2.62 -13.24 -15.47
CA ASN A 289 -2.79 -12.84 -16.86
C ASN A 289 -3.95 -13.64 -17.48
N CYS A 290 -4.51 -13.15 -18.58
CA CYS A 290 -5.65 -13.81 -19.24
C CYS A 290 -5.35 -15.26 -19.71
N ASP A 291 -4.08 -15.59 -19.94
CA ASP A 291 -3.61 -16.94 -20.30
C ASP A 291 -3.31 -17.84 -19.08
N GLY A 292 -3.55 -17.35 -17.86
CA GLY A 292 -3.27 -18.03 -16.60
C GLY A 292 -1.84 -17.89 -16.09
N SER A 293 -0.96 -17.20 -16.84
CA SER A 293 0.41 -16.93 -16.39
C SER A 293 0.44 -15.86 -15.30
N LEU A 294 1.46 -15.90 -14.43
CA LEU A 294 1.53 -15.02 -13.26
C LEU A 294 2.46 -13.84 -13.49
N GLY A 295 2.00 -12.67 -13.04
CA GLY A 295 2.77 -11.42 -12.97
C GLY A 295 2.88 -10.90 -11.55
N LEU A 296 3.58 -9.78 -11.37
CA LEU A 296 3.76 -9.11 -10.08
C LEU A 296 2.91 -7.85 -10.01
N ASP A 297 2.22 -7.63 -8.89
CA ASP A 297 1.44 -6.41 -8.65
C ASP A 297 2.20 -5.49 -7.69
N PHE A 298 2.73 -4.40 -8.24
CA PHE A 298 3.60 -3.46 -7.55
C PHE A 298 2.84 -2.27 -6.98
N TRP A 299 3.32 -1.80 -5.83
CA TRP A 299 2.97 -0.52 -5.26
C TRP A 299 4.25 0.31 -5.03
N ILE A 300 4.21 1.56 -5.49
CA ILE A 300 5.26 2.56 -5.31
C ILE A 300 4.68 3.76 -4.56
N ASP A 301 5.23 4.03 -3.39
CA ASP A 301 4.87 5.16 -2.54
C ASP A 301 5.50 6.48 -3.04
N TYR A 302 4.96 7.62 -2.62
CA TYR A 302 5.42 8.96 -3.05
C TYR A 302 6.84 9.31 -2.63
N ASN A 303 7.40 8.56 -1.68
CA ASN A 303 8.77 8.68 -1.21
C ASN A 303 9.72 7.70 -1.95
N GLY A 304 9.23 7.00 -2.97
CA GLY A 304 9.98 6.05 -3.79
C GLY A 304 10.07 4.63 -3.22
N ASN A 305 9.53 4.35 -2.03
CA ASN A 305 9.47 2.98 -1.52
C ASN A 305 8.68 2.10 -2.48
N VAL A 306 9.16 0.88 -2.73
CA VAL A 306 8.55 -0.03 -3.70
C VAL A 306 8.52 -1.45 -3.17
N THR A 307 7.40 -2.14 -3.38
CA THR A 307 7.21 -3.57 -3.08
C THR A 307 6.05 -4.14 -3.90
N THR A 308 5.79 -5.44 -3.81
CA THR A 308 4.50 -5.99 -4.23
C THR A 308 3.44 -5.75 -3.16
N TRP A 309 2.17 -5.60 -3.57
CA TRP A 309 1.07 -5.29 -2.65
C TRP A 309 0.99 -6.23 -1.46
N GLY A 310 0.91 -5.65 -0.26
CA GLY A 310 0.85 -6.38 1.00
C GLY A 310 2.15 -7.13 1.36
N ASN A 311 3.29 -6.87 0.70
CA ASN A 311 4.58 -7.54 0.95
C ASN A 311 5.65 -6.62 1.55
N GLN A 312 5.29 -5.41 1.97
CA GLN A 312 6.25 -4.52 2.63
C GLN A 312 6.73 -5.10 3.97
N GLN A 313 8.03 -5.01 4.22
CA GLN A 313 8.65 -5.31 5.51
C GLN A 313 9.59 -4.16 5.88
N TRP A 314 9.41 -3.57 7.05
CA TRP A 314 10.16 -2.37 7.47
C TRP A 314 11.68 -2.56 7.62
N ASP A 315 12.13 -3.80 7.75
CA ASP A 315 13.54 -4.16 7.83
C ASP A 315 14.13 -4.63 6.48
N SER A 316 13.35 -4.55 5.39
CA SER A 316 13.72 -4.95 4.03
C SER A 316 13.10 -4.01 2.99
N LEU A 317 13.29 -2.70 3.18
CA LEU A 317 12.74 -1.70 2.26
C LEU A 317 13.57 -1.61 0.96
N TYR A 318 12.86 -1.65 -0.16
CA TYR A 318 13.39 -1.23 -1.46
C TYR A 318 12.86 0.16 -1.80
N ASN A 319 13.65 0.92 -2.53
CA ASN A 319 13.33 2.28 -2.91
C ASN A 319 13.95 2.62 -4.27
N VAL A 320 13.13 3.13 -5.20
CA VAL A 320 13.52 3.35 -6.61
C VAL A 320 14.71 4.32 -6.76
N TYR A 321 14.94 5.20 -5.78
CA TYR A 321 16.08 6.12 -5.79
C TYR A 321 17.43 5.40 -5.81
N VAL A 322 17.52 4.19 -5.24
CA VAL A 322 18.78 3.47 -5.05
C VAL A 322 18.74 2.01 -5.49
N ASP A 323 17.56 1.41 -5.64
CA ASP A 323 17.41 0.03 -6.10
C ASP A 323 16.87 0.00 -7.54
N SER A 324 17.31 -0.98 -8.32
CA SER A 324 16.72 -1.32 -9.62
C SER A 324 15.53 -2.27 -9.46
N TYR A 325 14.79 -2.47 -10.56
CA TYR A 325 13.79 -3.54 -10.64
C TYR A 325 14.39 -4.91 -10.29
N GLN A 326 15.58 -5.21 -10.81
CA GLN A 326 16.24 -6.50 -10.59
C GLN A 326 16.65 -6.69 -9.12
N ASP A 327 17.13 -5.64 -8.46
CA ASP A 327 17.49 -5.69 -7.03
C ASP A 327 16.27 -6.04 -6.16
N LEU A 328 15.12 -5.42 -6.45
CA LEU A 328 13.86 -5.73 -5.76
C LEU A 328 13.42 -7.17 -6.02
N VAL A 329 13.43 -7.62 -7.28
CA VAL A 329 13.02 -8.98 -7.64
C VAL A 329 13.93 -10.01 -6.98
N ASP A 330 15.24 -9.87 -7.11
CA ASP A 330 16.19 -10.78 -6.48
C ASP A 330 16.06 -10.77 -4.97
N GLY A 331 15.96 -9.59 -4.37
CA GLY A 331 15.82 -9.43 -2.94
C GLY A 331 14.52 -10.05 -2.40
N THR A 332 13.41 -9.86 -3.10
CA THR A 332 12.10 -10.45 -2.78
C THR A 332 12.12 -11.98 -2.88
N PHE A 333 12.71 -12.52 -3.95
CA PHE A 333 12.72 -13.96 -4.20
C PHE A 333 13.80 -14.70 -3.39
N ASN A 334 14.81 -13.98 -2.88
CA ASN A 334 15.85 -14.53 -2.03
C ASN A 334 15.58 -14.34 -0.53
N ASN A 335 14.47 -13.71 -0.15
CA ASN A 335 14.00 -13.62 1.23
C ASN A 335 12.83 -14.58 1.42
N ILE A 336 13.00 -15.59 2.29
CA ILE A 336 11.98 -16.64 2.50
C ILE A 336 10.62 -16.10 2.94
N ILE A 337 10.59 -15.03 3.74
CA ILE A 337 9.35 -14.40 4.23
C ILE A 337 8.65 -13.67 3.08
N SER A 338 9.41 -12.89 2.30
CA SER A 338 8.84 -12.15 1.17
C SER A 338 8.38 -13.10 0.07
N TYR A 339 9.16 -14.13 -0.25
CA TYR A 339 8.82 -15.15 -1.23
C TYR A 339 7.56 -15.93 -0.86
N SER A 340 7.37 -16.30 0.42
CA SER A 340 6.16 -17.01 0.85
C SER A 340 4.89 -16.20 0.73
N PHE A 341 4.96 -14.87 0.76
CA PHE A 341 3.79 -14.03 0.48
C PHE A 341 3.35 -14.15 -0.98
N LEU A 342 4.28 -14.19 -1.92
CA LEU A 342 3.96 -14.41 -3.34
C LEU A 342 3.52 -15.84 -3.62
N ASP A 343 4.18 -16.82 -3.01
CA ASP A 343 3.95 -18.24 -3.31
C ASP A 343 2.67 -18.79 -2.67
N LYS A 344 2.44 -18.45 -1.40
CA LYS A 344 1.37 -19.05 -0.57
C LYS A 344 0.20 -18.10 -0.28
N GLY A 345 0.36 -16.80 -0.52
CA GLY A 345 -0.69 -15.80 -0.40
C GLY A 345 -1.07 -15.39 1.02
N TYR A 346 -2.16 -14.63 1.13
CA TYR A 346 -2.62 -13.96 2.35
C TYR A 346 -3.15 -14.93 3.41
N TYR A 347 -4.02 -15.88 3.04
CA TYR A 347 -4.62 -16.78 4.02
C TYR A 347 -3.59 -17.71 4.69
N TYR A 348 -2.49 -18.02 3.99
CA TYR A 348 -1.37 -18.78 4.55
C TYR A 348 -0.69 -18.04 5.70
N ARG A 349 -0.30 -16.78 5.47
CA ARG A 349 0.36 -15.95 6.51
C ARG A 349 -0.55 -15.63 7.68
N GLU A 350 -1.83 -15.37 7.41
CA GLU A 350 -2.82 -15.14 8.46
C GLU A 350 -2.92 -16.35 9.39
N ARG A 351 -3.17 -17.54 8.84
CA ARG A 351 -3.38 -18.76 9.61
C ARG A 351 -2.21 -19.05 10.56
N ILE A 352 -0.99 -18.90 10.08
CA ILE A 352 0.22 -19.11 10.90
C ILE A 352 0.25 -18.11 12.04
N ILE A 353 0.13 -16.81 11.74
CA ILE A 353 0.32 -15.76 12.75
C ILE A 353 -0.81 -15.74 13.78
N LYS A 354 -2.05 -15.96 13.36
CA LYS A 354 -3.23 -16.02 14.23
C LYS A 354 -3.09 -17.04 15.37
N THR A 355 -2.26 -18.07 15.18
CA THR A 355 -1.99 -19.12 16.18
C THR A 355 -1.30 -18.55 17.42
N VAL A 356 -0.46 -17.53 17.26
CA VAL A 356 0.41 -16.99 18.32
C VAL A 356 0.21 -15.51 18.61
N ASN A 357 -0.29 -14.74 17.64
CA ASN A 357 -0.50 -13.30 17.74
C ASN A 357 -1.77 -12.91 16.96
N PRO A 358 -2.97 -13.19 17.49
CA PRO A 358 -4.23 -12.79 16.88
C PRO A 358 -4.40 -11.25 16.82
N HIS A 359 -3.77 -10.49 17.72
CA HIS A 359 -3.80 -9.03 17.70
C HIS A 359 -3.06 -8.45 16.50
N ALA A 360 -1.92 -9.01 16.08
CA ALA A 360 -1.26 -8.61 14.84
C ALA A 360 -2.14 -8.82 13.59
N VAL A 361 -2.89 -9.92 13.57
CA VAL A 361 -3.87 -10.19 12.50
C VAL A 361 -5.00 -9.16 12.53
N LEU A 362 -5.62 -8.95 13.70
CA LEU A 362 -6.68 -7.95 13.87
C LEU A 362 -6.21 -6.55 13.45
N ARG A 363 -5.07 -6.10 13.99
CA ARG A 363 -4.43 -4.82 13.66
C ARG A 363 -4.23 -4.65 12.15
N SER A 364 -3.65 -5.64 11.48
CA SER A 364 -3.35 -5.56 10.05
C SER A 364 -4.59 -5.36 9.17
N LYS A 365 -5.74 -5.92 9.56
CA LYS A 365 -7.01 -5.82 8.82
C LYS A 365 -7.82 -4.59 9.20
N ALA A 366 -7.94 -4.33 10.51
CA ALA A 366 -8.77 -3.28 11.08
C ALA A 366 -8.25 -1.87 10.76
N MET A 367 -6.93 -1.70 10.62
CA MET A 367 -6.35 -0.44 10.12
C MET A 367 -6.76 -0.13 8.68
N ASN A 368 -7.21 -1.16 7.94
CA ASN A 368 -7.81 -1.06 6.62
C ASN A 368 -6.93 -0.34 5.58
N LEU A 369 -5.62 -0.60 5.65
CA LEU A 369 -4.58 -0.10 4.74
C LEU A 369 -3.88 -1.26 4.07
N ARG A 370 -4.38 -1.65 2.90
CA ARG A 370 -3.96 -2.85 2.18
C ARG A 370 -2.48 -2.82 1.79
N ASP A 371 -1.96 -1.66 1.40
CA ASP A 371 -0.56 -1.46 1.00
C ASP A 371 0.41 -1.92 2.11
N TYR A 372 0.06 -1.58 3.35
CA TYR A 372 0.87 -1.80 4.56
C TYR A 372 0.48 -3.04 5.36
N ALA A 373 -0.52 -3.81 4.93
CA ALA A 373 -1.04 -4.95 5.70
C ALA A 373 0.05 -5.97 6.06
N GLY A 374 0.97 -6.26 5.14
CA GLY A 374 2.13 -7.13 5.42
C GLY A 374 3.08 -6.56 6.46
N ALA A 375 3.29 -5.24 6.46
CA ALA A 375 4.17 -4.57 7.41
C ALA A 375 3.57 -4.60 8.82
N PHE A 376 2.28 -4.30 8.97
CA PHE A 376 1.57 -4.39 10.24
C PHE A 376 1.55 -5.81 10.80
N LEU A 377 1.36 -6.79 9.93
CA LEU A 377 1.33 -8.20 10.31
C LEU A 377 2.70 -8.71 10.81
N MET A 378 3.80 -8.18 10.26
CA MET A 378 5.19 -8.59 10.55
C MET A 378 5.96 -7.60 11.43
N GLU A 379 5.27 -6.64 12.03
CA GLU A 379 5.85 -5.53 12.78
C GLU A 379 6.65 -5.99 14.02
N GLU A 380 6.14 -6.99 14.72
CA GLU A 380 6.75 -7.56 15.91
C GLU A 380 7.79 -8.63 15.52
N GLU A 381 9.06 -8.42 15.85
CA GLU A 381 10.15 -9.33 15.44
C GLU A 381 9.94 -10.77 15.96
N LYS A 382 9.37 -10.94 17.16
CA LYS A 382 9.03 -12.27 17.69
C LYS A 382 8.05 -13.01 16.77
N THR A 383 7.00 -12.32 16.34
CA THR A 383 5.98 -12.83 15.40
C THR A 383 6.58 -13.14 14.03
N LYS A 384 7.42 -12.22 13.52
CA LYS A 384 8.12 -12.39 12.25
C LYS A 384 9.04 -13.62 12.24
N LEU A 385 9.80 -13.85 13.32
CA LEU A 385 10.63 -15.05 13.44
C LEU A 385 9.78 -16.32 13.49
N TYR A 386 8.67 -16.32 14.23
CA TYR A 386 7.77 -17.46 14.31
C TYR A 386 7.23 -17.82 12.92
N TYR A 387 6.77 -16.82 12.18
CA TYR A 387 6.34 -17.01 10.80
C TYR A 387 7.46 -17.56 9.92
N ALA A 388 8.67 -17.02 9.98
CA ALA A 388 9.79 -17.47 9.16
C ALA A 388 10.17 -18.94 9.44
N VAL A 389 10.21 -19.34 10.71
CA VAL A 389 10.44 -20.74 11.13
C VAL A 389 9.35 -21.64 10.57
N ARG A 390 8.09 -21.25 10.69
CA ARG A 390 6.95 -22.01 10.16
C ARG A 390 6.98 -22.12 8.64
N ALA A 391 7.31 -21.04 7.94
CA ALA A 391 7.47 -21.06 6.48
C ALA A 391 8.57 -22.01 6.03
N ILE A 392 9.74 -21.98 6.67
CA ILE A 392 10.84 -22.89 6.37
C ILE A 392 10.42 -24.34 6.62
N LYS A 393 9.79 -24.63 7.76
CA LYS A 393 9.28 -25.96 8.10
C LYS A 393 8.30 -26.48 7.05
N ASP A 394 7.29 -25.69 6.71
CA ASP A 394 6.28 -26.09 5.71
C ASP A 394 6.94 -26.32 4.34
N TYR A 395 7.94 -25.51 3.94
CA TYR A 395 8.67 -25.73 2.68
C TYR A 395 9.58 -26.97 2.67
N LEU A 396 10.10 -27.40 3.82
CA LEU A 396 10.81 -28.68 3.94
C LEU A 396 9.83 -29.84 3.79
N GLU A 397 8.66 -29.74 4.45
CA GLU A 397 7.58 -30.74 4.37
C GLU A 397 7.02 -30.87 2.94
N ASP A 398 6.88 -29.74 2.23
CA ASP A 398 6.47 -29.70 0.83
C ASP A 398 7.57 -30.19 -0.15
N GLY A 399 8.78 -30.48 0.34
CA GLY A 399 9.94 -30.85 -0.50
C GLY A 399 10.47 -29.71 -1.38
N VAL A 400 10.06 -28.47 -1.12
CA VAL A 400 10.55 -27.27 -1.81
C VAL A 400 11.96 -26.93 -1.32
N LEU A 401 12.20 -26.99 -0.01
CA LEU A 401 13.53 -26.94 0.60
C LEU A 401 14.03 -28.36 0.91
N SER A 402 15.34 -28.47 1.09
CA SER A 402 16.04 -29.65 1.59
C SER A 402 16.88 -29.29 2.83
N GLU A 403 17.35 -30.30 3.57
CA GLU A 403 18.22 -30.09 4.73
C GLU A 403 19.49 -29.30 4.39
N ASP A 404 20.07 -29.54 3.21
CA ASP A 404 21.27 -28.84 2.75
C ASP A 404 21.00 -27.32 2.62
N ASP A 405 19.78 -26.93 2.21
CA ASP A 405 19.39 -25.53 2.03
C ASP A 405 19.32 -24.74 3.35
N ILE A 406 19.25 -25.43 4.49
CA ILE A 406 19.17 -24.83 5.84
C ILE A 406 20.34 -25.19 6.75
N SER A 407 21.21 -26.11 6.34
CA SER A 407 22.34 -26.66 7.12
C SER A 407 23.28 -25.62 7.74
N PHE A 408 23.37 -24.42 7.15
CA PHE A 408 24.19 -23.32 7.66
C PHE A 408 23.58 -22.59 8.87
N LEU A 409 22.31 -22.84 9.20
CA LEU A 409 21.63 -22.18 10.31
C LEU A 409 22.20 -22.65 11.66
N PRO A 410 22.17 -21.79 12.71
CA PRO A 410 22.60 -22.18 14.05
C PRO A 410 21.82 -23.41 14.57
N GLY A 411 22.51 -24.30 15.30
CA GLY A 411 21.91 -25.57 15.77
C GLY A 411 20.65 -25.40 16.63
N ASN A 412 20.53 -24.33 17.42
CA ASN A 412 19.30 -24.05 18.16
C ASN A 412 18.12 -23.66 17.25
N LEU A 413 18.38 -22.95 16.16
CA LEU A 413 17.36 -22.60 15.17
C LEU A 413 16.96 -23.83 14.34
N LEU A 414 17.92 -24.64 13.91
CA LEU A 414 17.67 -25.93 13.25
C LEU A 414 16.80 -26.85 14.12
N SER A 415 17.13 -26.98 15.40
CA SER A 415 16.36 -27.78 16.36
C SER A 415 14.89 -27.33 16.41
N VAL A 416 14.64 -26.01 16.42
CA VAL A 416 13.27 -25.48 16.48
C VAL A 416 12.53 -25.66 15.15
N ILE A 417 13.20 -25.54 14.00
CA ILE A 417 12.58 -25.82 12.68
C ILE A 417 12.10 -27.28 12.60
N HIS A 418 12.87 -28.21 13.16
CA HIS A 418 12.55 -29.64 13.17
C HIS A 418 11.52 -30.05 14.24
N SER A 419 11.30 -29.20 15.24
CA SER A 419 10.32 -29.44 16.29
C SER A 419 8.89 -29.50 15.76
N SER A 420 7.98 -30.01 16.60
CA SER A 420 6.55 -29.96 16.31
C SER A 420 6.03 -28.53 16.34
N VAL A 421 4.92 -28.27 15.66
CA VAL A 421 4.28 -26.94 15.67
C VAL A 421 3.89 -26.50 17.09
N ASP A 422 3.46 -27.43 17.93
CA ASP A 422 3.09 -27.17 19.32
C ASP A 422 4.30 -26.77 20.16
N GLU A 423 5.45 -27.40 19.95
CA GLU A 423 6.71 -27.02 20.60
C GLU A 423 7.18 -25.62 20.17
N ILE A 424 7.14 -25.31 18.88
CA ILE A 424 7.49 -23.98 18.37
C ILE A 424 6.55 -22.92 18.98
N THR A 425 5.25 -23.23 19.07
CA THR A 425 4.23 -22.36 19.68
C THR A 425 4.48 -22.17 21.18
N ALA A 426 4.85 -23.23 21.90
CA ALA A 426 5.17 -23.16 23.31
C ALA A 426 6.41 -22.29 23.56
N LEU A 427 7.46 -22.43 22.73
CA LEU A 427 8.66 -21.58 22.79
C LEU A 427 8.33 -20.11 22.53
N TYR A 428 7.47 -19.80 21.56
CA TYR A 428 7.02 -18.43 21.31
C TYR A 428 6.34 -17.83 22.55
N LYS A 429 5.41 -18.58 23.14
CA LYS A 429 4.63 -18.14 24.32
C LYS A 429 5.48 -18.01 25.58
N ALA A 430 6.56 -18.80 25.69
CA ALA A 430 7.48 -18.75 26.82
C ALA A 430 8.44 -17.56 26.79
N SER A 431 8.60 -16.90 25.63
CA SER A 431 9.44 -15.69 25.51
C SER A 431 8.67 -14.43 25.94
N ASP A 432 9.28 -13.67 26.85
CA ASP A 432 8.82 -12.36 27.32
C ASP A 432 9.16 -11.23 26.33
N PHE A 433 9.84 -11.52 25.21
CA PHE A 433 10.19 -10.49 24.21
C PHE A 433 8.93 -9.92 23.55
N ASP A 434 8.79 -8.61 23.56
CA ASP A 434 7.64 -7.88 23.01
C ASP A 434 8.07 -6.64 22.19
N ILE A 435 7.11 -5.81 21.78
CA ILE A 435 7.38 -4.60 21.01
C ILE A 435 8.22 -3.57 21.79
N ILE A 436 8.09 -3.50 23.12
CA ILE A 436 8.91 -2.61 23.95
C ILE A 436 10.37 -3.09 23.96
N SER A 437 10.57 -4.40 24.10
CA SER A 437 11.90 -5.02 24.00
C SER A 437 12.58 -4.67 22.68
N GLN A 438 11.85 -4.76 21.57
CA GLN A 438 12.30 -4.34 20.24
C GLN A 438 12.63 -2.85 20.14
N TYR A 439 11.85 -1.98 20.79
CA TYR A 439 12.15 -0.53 20.83
C TYR A 439 13.42 -0.24 21.65
N PHE A 440 13.64 -0.95 22.76
CA PHE A 440 14.88 -0.83 23.52
C PHE A 440 16.12 -1.24 22.72
N ASP A 441 16.03 -2.28 21.90
CA ASP A 441 17.11 -2.71 21.00
C ASP A 441 17.50 -1.63 19.98
N LYS A 442 16.57 -0.72 19.64
CA LYS A 442 16.77 0.36 18.66
C LYS A 442 16.74 1.77 19.29
N LYS A 443 16.79 1.89 20.62
CA LYS A 443 16.53 3.15 21.33
C LYS A 443 17.42 4.33 20.92
N SER A 444 18.63 4.07 20.42
CA SER A 444 19.53 5.11 19.90
C SER A 444 19.05 5.75 18.59
N GLU A 445 18.15 5.11 17.88
CA GLU A 445 17.56 5.58 16.61
C GLU A 445 16.19 6.23 16.83
N LEU A 446 15.61 6.12 18.03
CA LEU A 446 14.26 6.55 18.36
C LEU A 446 14.25 7.89 19.09
N ASN A 447 13.31 8.74 18.74
CA ASN A 447 13.08 10.03 19.38
C ASN A 447 11.83 10.01 20.29
N LYS A 448 11.56 11.13 20.97
CA LYS A 448 10.43 11.28 21.89
C LYS A 448 9.09 10.92 21.25
N THR A 449 8.86 11.38 20.01
CA THR A 449 7.61 11.13 19.27
C THR A 449 7.42 9.64 18.98
N ASP A 450 8.50 8.88 18.71
CA ASP A 450 8.39 7.44 18.44
C ASP A 450 7.90 6.68 19.67
N TRP A 451 8.36 7.07 20.86
CA TRP A 451 7.89 6.52 22.14
C TRP A 451 6.46 6.93 22.46
N GLU A 452 6.09 8.20 22.26
CA GLU A 452 4.71 8.69 22.44
C GLU A 452 3.72 7.93 21.53
N ILE A 453 4.09 7.67 20.26
CA ILE A 453 3.28 6.87 19.34
C ILE A 453 3.17 5.42 19.84
N LEU A 454 4.27 4.80 20.27
CA LEU A 454 4.22 3.44 20.81
C LEU A 454 3.27 3.35 22.02
N PHE A 455 3.39 4.27 22.98
CA PHE A 455 2.53 4.29 24.16
C PHE A 455 1.06 4.47 23.81
N ASN A 456 0.74 5.33 22.84
CA ASN A 456 -0.62 5.48 22.33
C ASN A 456 -1.14 4.19 21.67
N LEU A 457 -0.33 3.52 20.84
CA LEU A 457 -0.73 2.26 20.21
C LEU A 457 -0.91 1.13 21.24
N ILE A 458 -0.07 1.06 22.27
CA ILE A 458 -0.25 0.13 23.40
C ILE A 458 -1.57 0.42 24.13
N ARG A 459 -1.85 1.70 24.44
CA ARG A 459 -3.10 2.14 25.06
C ARG A 459 -4.33 1.76 24.23
N LEU A 460 -4.22 1.83 22.91
CA LEU A 460 -5.27 1.48 21.95
C LEU A 460 -5.34 -0.04 21.65
N GLY A 461 -4.63 -0.88 22.40
CA GLY A 461 -4.72 -2.35 22.27
C GLY A 461 -4.03 -2.93 21.04
N HIS A 462 -3.11 -2.21 20.40
CA HIS A 462 -2.40 -2.72 19.22
C HIS A 462 -1.36 -3.79 19.54
N TYR A 463 -0.87 -3.86 20.79
CA TYR A 463 0.20 -4.77 21.18
C TYR A 463 -0.06 -5.41 22.54
N ASP A 464 0.31 -6.68 22.66
CA ASP A 464 0.35 -7.38 23.96
C ASP A 464 1.71 -7.16 24.60
N VAL A 465 1.72 -6.46 25.73
CA VAL A 465 2.94 -6.02 26.42
C VAL A 465 2.80 -6.27 27.91
N SER A 466 3.87 -6.72 28.57
CA SER A 466 3.85 -6.94 30.02
C SER A 466 3.87 -5.62 30.79
N GLU A 467 3.16 -5.57 31.92
CA GLU A 467 3.16 -4.40 32.81
C GLU A 467 4.58 -4.00 33.24
N LYS A 468 5.44 -4.99 33.46
CA LYS A 468 6.86 -4.78 33.77
C LYS A 468 7.58 -4.02 32.65
N HIS A 469 7.38 -4.40 31.39
CA HIS A 469 8.01 -3.70 30.26
C HIS A 469 7.43 -2.30 30.05
N ILE A 470 6.13 -2.11 30.29
CA ILE A 470 5.51 -0.78 30.28
C ILE A 470 6.18 0.13 31.32
N GLN A 471 6.33 -0.34 32.55
CA GLN A 471 6.99 0.43 33.63
C GLN A 471 8.45 0.76 33.30
N GLN A 472 9.19 -0.18 32.69
CA GLN A 472 10.56 0.06 32.24
C GLN A 472 10.62 1.13 31.14
N ALA A 473 9.72 1.08 30.16
CA ALA A 473 9.67 2.07 29.10
C ALA A 473 9.27 3.46 29.61
N ILE A 474 8.31 3.54 30.54
CA ILE A 474 7.92 4.79 31.21
C ILE A 474 9.10 5.39 31.97
N ALA A 475 9.83 4.57 32.75
CA ALA A 475 11.00 5.03 33.50
C ALA A 475 12.07 5.59 32.56
N TYR A 476 12.40 4.86 31.49
CA TYR A 476 13.35 5.33 30.47
C TYR A 476 12.89 6.63 29.80
N TYR A 477 11.61 6.72 29.42
CA TYR A 477 11.05 7.90 28.77
C TYR A 477 11.11 9.14 29.67
N ASN A 478 10.73 8.99 30.95
CA ASN A 478 10.79 10.07 31.94
C ASN A 478 12.23 10.54 32.18
N GLU A 479 13.17 9.62 32.33
CA GLU A 479 14.60 9.92 32.51
C GLU A 479 15.20 10.61 31.30
N THR A 480 14.92 10.10 30.09
CA THR A 480 15.54 10.57 28.84
C THR A 480 14.99 11.90 28.36
N TYR A 481 13.69 12.13 28.51
CA TYR A 481 12.99 13.30 27.98
C TYR A 481 12.47 14.26 29.06
N TYR A 482 12.93 14.10 30.30
CA TYR A 482 12.59 14.93 31.46
C TYR A 482 11.07 15.11 31.65
N CYS A 483 10.35 14.00 31.56
CA CYS A 483 8.90 13.92 31.72
C CYS A 483 8.55 13.21 33.05
N ASN A 484 7.28 13.29 33.47
CA ASN A 484 6.79 12.70 34.72
C ASN A 484 5.47 11.96 34.51
N ILE A 485 5.40 11.10 33.48
CA ILE A 485 4.22 10.27 33.27
C ILE A 485 4.25 9.05 34.19
N THR A 486 3.08 8.62 34.64
CA THR A 486 2.88 7.45 35.51
C THR A 486 2.23 6.29 34.78
N SER A 487 1.57 6.57 33.66
CA SER A 487 0.88 5.61 32.81
C SER A 487 1.02 5.99 31.34
N VAL A 488 0.86 5.02 30.42
CA VAL A 488 0.69 5.30 28.98
C VAL A 488 -0.56 6.15 28.69
N ASN A 489 -1.52 6.18 29.62
CA ASN A 489 -2.70 7.05 29.57
C ASN A 489 -2.39 8.54 29.76
N ASP A 490 -1.22 8.87 30.29
CA ASP A 490 -0.81 10.27 30.51
C ASP A 490 -0.23 10.90 29.23
N ILE A 491 -0.01 10.11 28.17
CA ILE A 491 0.47 10.60 26.89
C ILE A 491 -0.67 11.34 26.17
N PRO A 492 -0.43 12.60 25.73
CA PRO A 492 -1.44 13.33 24.98
C PRO A 492 -1.83 12.61 23.69
N ASP A 493 -3.13 12.62 23.41
CA ASP A 493 -3.69 12.12 22.17
C ASP A 493 -4.52 13.21 21.50
N SER A 494 -4.39 13.32 20.18
CA SER A 494 -5.11 14.29 19.37
C SER A 494 -5.34 13.75 17.96
N ASP A 495 -6.48 14.10 17.37
CA ASP A 495 -6.79 13.80 15.97
C ASP A 495 -6.36 14.90 15.01
N ASP A 496 -5.62 15.89 15.53
CA ASP A 496 -4.95 16.92 14.75
C ASP A 496 -4.19 16.32 13.54
N PRO A 497 -4.35 16.86 12.33
CA PRO A 497 -3.72 16.32 11.13
C PRO A 497 -2.19 16.25 11.20
N ILE A 498 -1.52 17.16 11.91
CA ILE A 498 -0.05 17.14 12.05
C ILE A 498 0.35 15.97 12.94
N LEU A 499 -0.35 15.75 14.07
CA LEU A 499 -0.08 14.60 14.94
C LEU A 499 -0.41 13.27 14.23
N TYR A 500 -1.54 13.19 13.53
CA TYR A 500 -1.89 12.01 12.73
C TYR A 500 -0.85 11.73 11.63
N GLY A 501 -0.32 12.78 11.00
CA GLY A 501 0.75 12.69 10.02
C GLY A 501 2.03 12.02 10.56
N LYS A 502 2.31 12.11 11.86
CA LYS A 502 3.44 11.40 12.49
C LYS A 502 3.24 9.88 12.51
N TYR A 503 2.01 9.39 12.68
CA TYR A 503 1.70 7.95 12.54
C TYR A 503 1.91 7.48 11.10
N HIS A 504 1.57 8.31 10.11
CA HIS A 504 1.86 7.99 8.71
C HIS A 504 3.38 7.94 8.44
N ASN A 505 4.14 8.91 8.96
CA ASN A 505 5.59 8.94 8.77
C ASN A 505 6.30 7.72 9.40
N ARG A 506 5.74 7.16 10.49
CA ARG A 506 6.23 5.92 11.11
C ARG A 506 6.16 4.72 10.16
N ILE A 507 5.18 4.67 9.27
CA ILE A 507 4.97 3.52 8.37
C ILE A 507 5.52 3.75 6.96
N SER A 508 5.60 5.01 6.53
CA SER A 508 6.01 5.46 5.20
C SER A 508 7.39 6.15 5.26
N PHE A 509 8.34 5.58 6.00
CA PHE A 509 9.72 6.11 6.09
C PHE A 509 10.58 5.58 4.94
N MET A 510 11.58 6.37 4.54
CA MET A 510 12.57 5.96 3.54
C MET A 510 13.78 5.32 4.22
N LYS A 511 14.46 4.40 3.52
CA LYS A 511 15.79 3.98 3.96
C LYS A 511 16.81 5.10 3.78
N LYS A 512 17.79 5.17 4.69
CA LYS A 512 18.74 6.27 4.84
C LYS A 512 19.53 6.57 3.55
N GLU A 513 19.88 5.55 2.78
CA GLU A 513 20.56 5.72 1.50
C GLU A 513 19.70 6.52 0.52
N ALA A 514 18.42 6.17 0.41
CA ALA A 514 17.46 6.84 -0.47
C ALA A 514 17.20 8.29 -0.04
N GLU A 515 17.14 8.56 1.26
CA GLU A 515 16.99 9.94 1.77
C GLU A 515 18.11 10.86 1.30
N ASN A 516 19.34 10.36 1.18
CA ASN A 516 20.45 11.17 0.70
C ASN A 516 20.29 11.56 -0.78
N PHE A 517 19.85 10.63 -1.63
CA PHE A 517 19.56 10.93 -3.03
C PHE A 517 18.35 11.85 -3.19
N CYS A 518 17.30 11.59 -2.41
CA CYS A 518 16.06 12.35 -2.46
C CYS A 518 16.20 13.79 -1.98
N LEU A 519 17.02 14.07 -0.94
CA LEU A 519 17.02 15.38 -0.26
C LEU A 519 18.29 16.21 -0.45
N LYS A 520 19.40 15.58 -0.87
CA LYS A 520 20.72 16.24 -0.90
C LYS A 520 21.28 16.39 -2.30
N MET A 521 20.74 15.72 -3.30
CA MET A 521 21.10 15.97 -4.70
C MET A 521 20.30 17.15 -5.24
N LYS A 522 20.77 18.37 -4.94
CA LYS A 522 20.46 19.53 -5.79
C LYS A 522 21.36 19.42 -7.02
N LEU A 523 20.88 18.73 -8.06
CA LEU A 523 21.52 18.74 -9.38
C LEU A 523 21.26 20.09 -10.07
#